data_AF-Q95X90-F1
#
_entry.id   AF-Q95X90-F1
#
_cell.length_a   1.000
_cell.length_b   1.000
_cell.length_c   1.000
_cell.angle_alpha   90.00
_cell.angle_beta   90.00
_cell.angle_gamma   90.00
#
_symmetry.space_group_name_H-M   'P 1'
#
loop_
_entity.id
_entity.type
_entity.pdbx_description
1 polymer ?
#
loop_
_entity_poly.entity_id
_entity_poly.type
_entity_poly.pdbx_seq_one_letter_code
_entity_poly.pdbx_strand_id
1 'polypeptide(L)'
;MTSKSVATPALDPAFQQLTAFASVHNFILVKGQADKQDLAGYNIPKLKELIVAYHNLYRSKHGAPPLVADPVMDVAAKRWADEMAKSGWISHEKPRKYGENVAMFCQSGCWPLPQTLAQAMVHLFYIEGIGYDYSSFKPELLKENGHFTQIVWKSSRKIGVGISIGKSSQPPYIPTMFHCVKFDPPGNVLAQQYYLSNVQRPTA
;
A
#
# COMPACT_ATOMS: atom_id res chain seq x y z
N MET A 1 -21.44 -14.32 -7.70
CA MET A 1 -20.67 -14.62 -6.48
C MET A 1 -20.80 -13.43 -5.55
N THR A 2 -21.49 -13.61 -4.43
CA THR A 2 -21.68 -12.57 -3.42
C THR A 2 -20.35 -12.30 -2.72
N SER A 3 -19.76 -11.15 -3.00
CA SER A 3 -18.63 -10.60 -2.24
C SER A 3 -19.08 -10.43 -0.78
N LYS A 4 -18.69 -11.35 0.11
CA LYS A 4 -18.79 -11.12 1.55
C LYS A 4 -17.95 -9.90 1.87
N SER A 5 -18.59 -8.78 2.20
CA SER A 5 -17.88 -7.60 2.69
C SER A 5 -17.16 -8.01 3.97
N VAL A 6 -15.85 -7.99 3.93
CA VAL A 6 -15.01 -8.16 5.10
C VAL A 6 -15.30 -6.98 6.01
N ALA A 7 -15.63 -7.26 7.26
CA ALA A 7 -15.84 -6.20 8.25
C ALA A 7 -14.61 -5.28 8.22
N THR A 8 -14.84 -3.97 8.07
CA THR A 8 -13.76 -2.98 8.04
C THR A 8 -12.91 -3.16 9.30
N PRO A 9 -11.62 -3.48 9.18
CA PRO A 9 -10.78 -3.65 10.36
C PRO A 9 -10.60 -2.30 11.05
N ALA A 10 -10.55 -2.30 12.38
CA ALA A 10 -10.13 -1.12 13.13
C ALA A 10 -8.63 -0.84 12.87
N LEU A 11 -8.23 0.43 12.90
CA LEU A 11 -6.82 0.78 13.00
C LEU A 11 -6.33 0.38 14.39
N ASP A 12 -5.27 -0.42 14.47
CA ASP A 12 -4.49 -0.53 15.70
C ASP A 12 -4.03 0.89 16.11
N PRO A 13 -4.44 1.40 17.29
CA PRO A 13 -4.13 2.75 17.74
C PRO A 13 -2.63 3.06 17.79
N ALA A 14 -1.77 2.04 17.94
CA ALA A 14 -0.32 2.22 17.95
C ALA A 14 0.18 2.94 16.68
N PHE A 15 -0.44 2.66 15.52
CA PHE A 15 -0.05 3.30 14.26
C PHE A 15 -0.32 4.80 14.23
N GLN A 16 -1.24 5.33 15.03
CA GLN A 16 -1.48 6.78 15.05
C GLN A 16 -0.24 7.57 15.51
N GLN A 17 0.67 6.93 16.24
CA GLN A 17 1.91 7.54 16.74
C GLN A 17 3.12 7.27 15.83
N LEU A 18 2.98 6.44 14.79
CA LEU A 18 4.09 6.01 13.93
C LEU A 18 4.21 6.90 12.69
N THR A 19 4.76 8.09 12.87
CA THR A 19 4.80 9.13 11.82
C THR A 19 6.04 9.05 10.90
N ALA A 20 6.92 8.07 11.12
CA ALA A 20 8.14 7.91 10.33
C ALA A 20 8.32 6.47 9.82
N PHE A 21 8.91 6.33 8.63
CA PHE A 21 9.23 5.03 8.03
C PHE A 21 9.96 4.10 9.01
N ALA A 22 10.99 4.61 9.69
CA ALA A 22 11.78 3.83 10.64
C ALA A 22 10.94 3.31 11.82
N SER A 23 10.02 4.12 12.34
CA SER A 23 9.15 3.72 13.46
C SER A 23 8.15 2.63 13.04
N VAL A 24 7.57 2.72 11.84
CA VAL A 24 6.68 1.69 11.30
C VAL A 24 7.47 0.42 11.02
N HIS A 25 8.63 0.51 10.38
CA HIS A 25 9.49 -0.63 10.11
C HIS A 25 9.87 -1.38 11.39
N ASN A 26 10.31 -0.67 12.43
CA ASN A 26 10.62 -1.27 13.73
C ASN A 26 9.41 -1.94 14.37
N PHE A 27 8.23 -1.32 14.29
CA PHE A 27 6.99 -1.93 14.78
C PHE A 27 6.68 -3.27 14.10
N ILE A 28 6.82 -3.34 12.77
CA ILE A 28 6.62 -4.58 12.01
C ILE A 28 7.62 -5.66 12.43
N LEU A 29 8.91 -5.31 12.60
CA LEU A 29 9.95 -6.24 13.05
C LEU A 29 9.61 -6.85 14.43
N VAL A 30 9.26 -6.01 15.41
CA VAL A 30 8.89 -6.44 16.76
C VAL A 30 7.65 -7.34 16.73
N LYS A 31 6.64 -6.97 15.95
CA LYS A 31 5.44 -7.80 15.77
C LYS A 31 5.76 -9.13 15.10
N GLY A 32 6.68 -9.15 14.13
CA GLY A 32 7.10 -10.40 13.51
C GLY A 32 7.74 -11.38 14.48
N GLN A 33 8.56 -10.89 15.42
CA GLN A 33 9.15 -11.72 16.47
C GLN A 33 8.10 -12.26 17.46
N ALA A 34 7.05 -11.48 17.74
CA ALA A 34 5.97 -11.87 18.65
C ALA A 34 4.99 -12.86 17.99
N ASP A 35 4.52 -12.54 16.79
CA ASP A 35 3.45 -13.28 16.09
C ASP A 35 3.95 -14.58 15.43
N LYS A 36 5.24 -14.67 15.12
CA LYS A 36 5.92 -15.90 14.66
C LYS A 36 5.31 -16.56 13.42
N GLN A 37 4.80 -15.77 12.46
CA GLN A 37 4.26 -16.33 11.22
C GLN A 37 5.40 -16.84 10.33
N ASP A 38 5.22 -18.03 9.77
CA ASP A 38 6.13 -18.58 8.78
C ASP A 38 5.81 -18.04 7.37
N LEU A 39 6.85 -17.77 6.59
CA LEU A 39 6.69 -17.18 5.27
C LEU A 39 6.15 -18.17 4.24
N ALA A 40 6.46 -19.48 4.36
CA ALA A 40 5.97 -20.50 3.44
C ALA A 40 4.48 -20.77 3.63
N GLY A 41 3.98 -20.64 4.86
CA GLY A 41 2.56 -20.76 5.22
C GLY A 41 1.80 -19.42 5.25
N TYR A 42 2.40 -18.31 4.82
CA TYR A 42 1.83 -17.00 5.04
C TYR A 42 0.49 -16.82 4.30
N ASN A 43 -0.53 -16.30 4.98
CA ASN A 43 -1.86 -16.14 4.40
C ASN A 43 -1.95 -14.90 3.48
N ILE A 44 -1.38 -15.04 2.28
CA ILE A 44 -1.37 -14.00 1.23
C ILE A 44 -2.78 -13.58 0.81
N PRO A 45 -3.78 -14.48 0.64
CA PRO A 45 -5.15 -14.07 0.33
C PRO A 45 -5.72 -13.10 1.38
N LYS A 46 -5.54 -13.41 2.68
CA LYS A 46 -6.00 -12.54 3.76
C LYS A 46 -5.23 -11.21 3.80
N LEU A 47 -3.92 -11.23 3.56
CA LEU A 47 -3.12 -10.00 3.45
C LEU A 47 -3.67 -9.07 2.36
N LYS A 48 -3.94 -9.60 1.15
CA LYS A 48 -4.50 -8.83 0.04
C LYS A 48 -5.86 -8.19 0.38
N GLU A 49 -6.75 -8.99 0.96
CA GLU A 49 -8.07 -8.55 1.41
C GLU A 49 -7.97 -7.38 2.41
N LEU A 50 -7.06 -7.49 3.37
CA LEU A 50 -6.84 -6.47 4.39
C LEU A 50 -6.18 -5.22 3.82
N ILE A 51 -5.27 -5.35 2.84
CA ILE A 51 -4.70 -4.19 2.12
C ILE A 51 -5.83 -3.36 1.50
N VAL A 52 -6.77 -3.99 0.80
CA VAL A 52 -7.94 -3.29 0.23
C VAL A 52 -8.77 -2.62 1.33
N ALA A 53 -9.04 -3.34 2.42
CA ALA A 53 -9.83 -2.81 3.53
C ALA A 53 -9.18 -1.58 4.19
N TYR A 54 -7.86 -1.60 4.42
CA TYR A 54 -7.13 -0.46 4.98
C TYR A 54 -7.03 0.72 4.02
N HIS A 55 -6.91 0.50 2.70
CA HIS A 55 -7.03 1.59 1.72
C HIS A 55 -8.38 2.30 1.86
N ASN A 56 -9.48 1.53 1.93
CA ASN A 56 -10.82 2.09 2.06
C ASN A 56 -11.03 2.82 3.41
N LEU A 57 -10.40 2.35 4.48
CA LEU A 57 -10.41 3.01 5.78
C LEU A 57 -9.65 4.34 5.77
N TYR A 58 -8.53 4.45 5.06
CA TYR A 58 -7.84 5.74 4.91
C TYR A 58 -8.59 6.67 3.95
N ARG A 59 -9.18 6.14 2.87
CA ARG A 59 -9.98 6.92 1.93
C ARG A 59 -11.21 7.55 2.58
N SER A 60 -11.86 6.83 3.50
CA SER A 60 -13.03 7.38 4.21
C SER A 60 -12.68 8.62 5.03
N LYS A 61 -11.47 8.68 5.61
CA LYS A 61 -10.97 9.87 6.31
C LYS A 61 -10.85 11.10 5.42
N HIS A 62 -10.82 10.94 4.10
CA HIS A 62 -10.68 12.04 3.14
C HIS A 62 -11.94 12.25 2.28
N GLY A 63 -13.07 11.62 2.65
CA GLY A 63 -14.29 11.67 1.85
C GLY A 63 -14.14 11.08 0.44
N ALA A 64 -13.15 10.21 0.22
CA ALA A 64 -12.96 9.51 -1.03
C ALA A 64 -13.81 8.23 -1.05
N PRO A 65 -14.57 7.93 -2.12
CA PRO A 65 -15.37 6.71 -2.21
C PRO A 65 -14.52 5.44 -2.06
N PRO A 66 -15.05 4.34 -1.51
CA PRO A 66 -14.29 3.09 -1.40
C PRO A 66 -13.90 2.56 -2.79
N LEU A 67 -12.70 1.98 -2.86
CA LEU A 67 -12.22 1.21 -4.00
C LEU A 67 -12.85 -0.19 -3.98
N VAL A 68 -13.17 -0.69 -5.17
CA VAL A 68 -13.66 -2.05 -5.40
C VAL A 68 -12.51 -2.91 -5.89
N ALA A 69 -12.29 -4.07 -5.26
CA ALA A 69 -11.27 -5.02 -5.71
C ALA A 69 -11.62 -5.54 -7.12
N ASP A 70 -10.65 -5.53 -8.04
CA ASP A 70 -10.80 -6.03 -9.40
C ASP A 70 -9.82 -7.21 -9.65
N PRO A 71 -10.32 -8.44 -9.80
CA PRO A 71 -9.48 -9.62 -10.03
C PRO A 71 -8.57 -9.55 -11.26
N VAL A 72 -8.96 -8.80 -12.30
CA VAL A 72 -8.11 -8.60 -13.49
C VAL A 72 -6.90 -7.73 -13.11
N MET A 73 -7.13 -6.71 -12.28
CA MET A 73 -6.05 -5.87 -11.78
C MET A 73 -5.16 -6.60 -10.76
N ASP A 74 -5.71 -7.53 -9.97
CA ASP A 74 -4.92 -8.42 -9.11
C ASP A 74 -3.88 -9.23 -9.90
N VAL A 75 -4.28 -9.79 -11.05
CA VAL A 75 -3.36 -10.52 -11.93
C VAL A 75 -2.27 -9.60 -12.46
N ALA A 76 -2.63 -8.40 -12.92
CA ALA A 76 -1.66 -7.42 -13.40
C ALA A 76 -0.69 -6.97 -12.30
N ALA A 77 -1.19 -6.72 -11.10
CA ALA A 77 -0.39 -6.38 -9.93
C ALA A 77 0.55 -7.53 -9.53
N LYS A 78 0.04 -8.77 -9.51
CA LYS A 78 0.83 -9.96 -9.16
C LYS A 78 1.97 -10.19 -10.16
N ARG A 79 1.70 -10.04 -11.46
CA ARG A 79 2.72 -10.11 -12.51
C ARG A 79 3.86 -9.14 -12.24
N TRP A 80 3.55 -7.90 -11.85
CA TRP A 80 4.60 -6.91 -11.58
C TRP A 80 5.33 -7.16 -10.26
N ALA A 81 4.63 -7.64 -9.22
CA ALA A 81 5.26 -8.10 -7.99
C ALA A 81 6.25 -9.27 -8.27
N ASP A 82 5.93 -10.17 -9.20
CA ASP A 82 6.85 -11.24 -9.64
C ASP A 82 8.10 -10.68 -10.32
N GLU A 83 7.97 -9.66 -11.18
CA GLU A 83 9.13 -9.01 -11.79
C GLU A 83 10.05 -8.33 -10.76
N MET A 84 9.47 -7.63 -9.76
CA MET A 84 10.23 -7.06 -8.65
C MET A 84 10.90 -8.14 -7.78
N ALA A 85 10.22 -9.27 -7.56
CA ALA A 85 10.78 -10.39 -6.79
C ALA A 85 11.93 -11.09 -7.52
N LYS A 86 11.86 -11.20 -8.86
CA LYS A 86 12.96 -11.72 -9.69
C LYS A 86 14.18 -10.81 -9.67
N SER A 87 13.96 -9.50 -9.73
CA SER A 87 15.05 -8.52 -9.76
C SER A 87 15.62 -8.23 -8.36
N GLY A 88 14.82 -8.42 -7.32
CA GLY A 88 15.17 -8.13 -5.93
C GLY A 88 15.11 -6.65 -5.57
N TRP A 89 14.48 -5.80 -6.38
CA TRP A 89 14.34 -4.36 -6.12
C TRP A 89 12.98 -3.81 -6.58
N ILE A 90 12.51 -2.76 -5.90
CA ILE A 90 11.23 -2.11 -6.23
C ILE A 90 11.37 -1.18 -7.42
N SER A 91 10.43 -1.27 -8.35
CA SER A 91 10.38 -0.37 -9.50
C SER A 91 8.95 -0.18 -9.96
N HIS A 92 8.67 0.96 -10.56
CA HIS A 92 7.38 1.19 -11.18
C HIS A 92 7.28 0.52 -12.56
N GLU A 93 6.12 -0.04 -12.88
CA GLU A 93 5.85 -0.65 -14.19
C GLU A 93 5.93 0.40 -15.30
N LYS A 94 6.55 0.02 -16.43
CA LYS A 94 6.62 0.83 -17.65
C LYS A 94 6.29 -0.03 -18.88
N PRO A 95 5.44 0.46 -19.81
CA PRO A 95 4.61 1.66 -19.70
C PRO A 95 3.51 1.51 -18.63
N ARG A 96 3.07 2.63 -18.04
CA ARG A 96 2.03 2.62 -17.00
C ARG A 96 0.63 2.56 -17.62
N LYS A 97 -0.11 1.51 -17.30
CA LYS A 97 -1.56 1.39 -17.61
C LYS A 97 -2.45 1.85 -16.46
N TYR A 98 -2.02 1.59 -15.23
CA TYR A 98 -2.76 1.87 -14.00
C TYR A 98 -1.99 2.86 -13.13
N GLY A 99 -2.68 3.46 -12.15
CA GLY A 99 -2.01 4.05 -11.00
C GLY A 99 -1.29 2.97 -10.22
N GLU A 100 -0.21 3.29 -9.52
CA GLU A 100 0.63 2.27 -8.88
C GLU A 100 1.30 2.77 -7.62
N ASN A 101 1.18 1.98 -6.55
CA ASN A 101 2.08 2.05 -5.40
C ASN A 101 2.87 0.73 -5.30
N VAL A 102 4.15 0.82 -4.99
CA VAL A 102 5.01 -0.36 -4.78
C VAL A 102 5.73 -0.25 -3.45
N ALA A 103 5.93 -1.39 -2.79
CA ALA A 103 6.73 -1.47 -1.58
C ALA A 103 7.43 -2.82 -1.51
N MET A 104 8.53 -2.87 -0.77
CA MET A 104 9.13 -4.11 -0.33
C MET A 104 9.29 -4.11 1.18
N PHE A 105 9.13 -5.27 1.78
CA PHE A 105 9.43 -5.48 3.19
C PHE A 105 10.36 -6.68 3.32
N CYS A 106 11.49 -6.46 3.97
CA CYS A 106 12.56 -7.45 4.11
C CYS A 106 12.67 -7.84 5.58
N GLN A 107 12.54 -9.12 5.91
CA GLN A 107 12.69 -9.59 7.28
C GLN A 107 13.28 -10.99 7.31
N SER A 108 14.29 -11.17 8.16
CA SER A 108 14.81 -12.49 8.50
C SER A 108 13.95 -13.11 9.59
N GLY A 109 13.67 -14.41 9.46
CA GLY A 109 12.93 -15.18 10.45
C GLY A 109 11.42 -15.01 10.34
N CYS A 110 10.79 -14.76 11.49
CA CYS A 110 9.34 -14.74 11.64
C CYS A 110 8.69 -13.47 11.11
N TRP A 111 7.45 -13.57 10.63
CA TRP A 111 6.68 -12.46 10.07
C TRP A 111 5.50 -12.09 10.98
N PRO A 112 5.02 -10.85 10.96
CA PRO A 112 3.85 -10.44 11.72
C PRO A 112 2.56 -11.03 11.12
N LEU A 113 1.45 -10.99 11.86
CA LEU A 113 0.14 -11.38 11.33
C LEU A 113 -0.22 -10.58 10.05
N PRO A 114 -0.97 -11.18 9.10
CA PRO A 114 -1.43 -10.48 7.90
C PRO A 114 -2.12 -9.14 8.16
N GLN A 115 -2.85 -9.03 9.27
CA GLN A 115 -3.51 -7.80 9.72
C GLN A 115 -2.53 -6.67 10.01
N THR A 116 -1.54 -6.97 10.86
CA THR A 116 -0.47 -6.04 11.23
C THR A 116 0.31 -5.59 10.00
N LEU A 117 0.67 -6.54 9.12
CA LEU A 117 1.45 -6.25 7.92
C LEU A 117 0.67 -5.38 6.93
N ALA A 118 -0.60 -5.72 6.68
CA ALA A 118 -1.49 -4.96 5.82
C ALA A 118 -1.64 -3.51 6.31
N GLN A 119 -1.91 -3.33 7.61
CA GLN A 119 -2.07 -1.99 8.19
C GLN A 119 -0.79 -1.18 7.99
N ALA A 120 0.36 -1.78 8.29
CA ALA A 120 1.64 -1.10 8.23
C ALA A 120 2.02 -0.67 6.82
N MET A 121 1.79 -1.52 5.82
CA MET A 121 2.08 -1.20 4.43
C MET A 121 1.25 -0.02 3.92
N VAL A 122 -0.05 -0.03 4.16
CA VAL A 122 -0.91 1.08 3.73
C VAL A 122 -0.62 2.33 4.56
N HIS A 123 -0.32 2.17 5.84
CA HIS A 123 0.07 3.28 6.71
C HIS A 123 1.37 3.96 6.24
N LEU A 124 2.39 3.19 5.82
CA LEU A 124 3.64 3.74 5.26
C LEU A 124 3.40 4.64 4.05
N PHE A 125 2.53 4.23 3.14
CA PHE A 125 2.11 5.08 2.03
C PHE A 125 1.31 6.29 2.50
N TYR A 126 0.46 6.13 3.52
CA TYR A 126 -0.41 7.19 4.00
C TYR A 126 0.33 8.28 4.79
N ILE A 127 1.36 7.95 5.57
CA ILE A 127 2.14 8.92 6.35
C ILE A 127 2.95 9.89 5.49
N GLU A 128 3.15 9.58 4.21
CA GLU A 128 3.65 10.55 3.23
C GLU A 128 2.74 11.79 3.10
N GLY A 129 1.49 11.70 3.54
CA GLY A 129 0.55 12.82 3.61
C GLY A 129 0.71 13.70 4.86
N ILE A 130 1.59 13.36 5.80
CA ILE A 130 1.85 14.20 6.98
C ILE A 130 2.48 15.52 6.53
N GLY A 131 1.81 16.62 6.82
CA GLY A 131 2.23 17.95 6.38
C GLY A 131 1.92 18.26 4.90
N TYR A 132 1.10 17.44 4.23
CA TYR A 132 0.69 17.68 2.85
C TYR A 132 -0.07 19.01 2.72
N ASP A 133 0.33 19.84 1.75
CA ASP A 133 -0.31 21.11 1.46
C ASP A 133 -1.49 20.93 0.49
N TYR A 134 -2.69 20.84 1.05
CA TYR A 134 -3.93 20.69 0.27
C TYR A 134 -4.36 21.97 -0.50
N SER A 135 -3.65 23.08 -0.34
CA SER A 135 -4.00 24.35 -0.99
C SER A 135 -3.24 24.63 -2.27
N SER A 136 -2.15 23.89 -2.53
CA SER A 136 -1.29 24.10 -3.69
C SER A 136 -0.96 22.79 -4.41
N PHE A 137 -0.74 22.87 -5.72
CA PHE A 137 -0.24 21.77 -6.51
C PHE A 137 1.28 21.86 -6.62
N LYS A 138 1.99 20.90 -6.02
CA LYS A 138 3.46 20.81 -5.96
C LYS A 138 3.94 19.53 -6.66
N PRO A 139 3.96 19.47 -8.00
CA PRO A 139 4.35 18.26 -8.75
C PRO A 139 5.76 17.77 -8.45
N GLU A 140 6.66 18.67 -8.02
CA GLU A 140 8.02 18.35 -7.59
C GLU A 140 8.06 17.43 -6.37
N LEU A 141 7.00 17.39 -5.56
CA LEU A 141 6.89 16.55 -4.37
C LEU A 141 6.27 15.16 -4.64
N LEU A 142 6.06 14.79 -5.92
CA LEU A 142 5.44 13.51 -6.27
C LEU A 142 6.24 12.31 -5.74
N LYS A 143 7.56 12.42 -5.59
CA LYS A 143 8.38 11.31 -5.08
C LYS A 143 8.17 11.10 -3.58
N GLU A 144 7.82 12.16 -2.87
CA GLU A 144 7.66 12.23 -1.42
C GLU A 144 6.24 11.90 -0.99
N ASN A 145 5.23 12.30 -1.78
CA ASN A 145 3.82 12.17 -1.44
C ASN A 145 2.98 11.35 -2.42
N GLY A 146 3.59 10.82 -3.48
CA GLY A 146 2.89 10.16 -4.57
C GLY A 146 2.11 8.92 -4.14
N HIS A 147 2.60 8.16 -3.15
CA HIS A 147 1.85 7.01 -2.66
C HIS A 147 0.62 7.45 -1.87
N PHE A 148 0.77 8.47 -1.01
CA PHE A 148 -0.35 9.06 -0.27
C PHE A 148 -1.42 9.61 -1.22
N THR A 149 -1.04 10.46 -2.18
CA THR A 149 -2.01 11.10 -3.09
C THR A 149 -2.74 10.07 -3.95
N GLN A 150 -2.08 8.97 -4.32
CA GLN A 150 -2.71 7.86 -5.02
C GLN A 150 -3.73 7.10 -4.14
N ILE A 151 -3.45 6.88 -2.85
CA ILE A 151 -4.40 6.24 -1.93
C ILE A 151 -5.69 7.05 -1.86
N VAL A 152 -5.58 8.36 -1.60
CA VAL A 152 -6.74 9.22 -1.37
C VAL A 152 -7.35 9.78 -2.65
N TRP A 153 -6.82 9.42 -3.82
CA TRP A 153 -7.27 9.94 -5.11
C TRP A 153 -8.77 9.69 -5.32
N LYS A 154 -9.57 10.75 -5.23
CA LYS A 154 -11.04 10.64 -5.22
C LYS A 154 -11.59 9.94 -6.45
N SER A 155 -10.98 10.07 -7.63
CA SER A 155 -11.49 9.53 -8.90
C SER A 155 -11.10 8.08 -9.17
N SER A 156 -10.14 7.50 -8.44
CA SER A 156 -9.87 6.07 -8.52
C SER A 156 -11.06 5.29 -7.95
N ARG A 157 -11.42 4.18 -8.59
CA ARG A 157 -12.61 3.36 -8.28
C ARG A 157 -12.27 1.91 -8.02
N LYS A 158 -11.23 1.39 -8.68
CA LYS A 158 -10.83 0.00 -8.59
C LYS A 158 -9.42 -0.13 -8.02
N ILE A 159 -9.18 -1.25 -7.36
CA ILE A 159 -7.89 -1.62 -6.79
C ILE A 159 -7.54 -3.07 -7.15
N GLY A 160 -6.27 -3.31 -7.46
CA GLY A 160 -5.71 -4.64 -7.58
C GLY A 160 -4.46 -4.78 -6.71
N VAL A 161 -4.29 -5.92 -6.05
CA VAL A 161 -3.17 -6.17 -5.13
C VAL A 161 -2.41 -7.43 -5.57
N GLY A 162 -1.11 -7.25 -5.78
CA GLY A 162 -0.16 -8.28 -6.15
C GLY A 162 0.92 -8.40 -5.09
N ILE A 163 1.22 -9.63 -4.68
CA ILE A 163 2.23 -9.93 -3.67
C ILE A 163 3.07 -11.10 -4.14
N SER A 164 4.39 -10.95 -4.06
CA SER A 164 5.35 -11.99 -4.39
C SER A 164 6.47 -12.02 -3.37
N ILE A 165 7.01 -13.20 -3.13
CA ILE A 165 8.10 -13.42 -2.18
C ILE A 165 9.35 -13.77 -2.99
N GLY A 166 10.44 -13.07 -2.70
CA GLY A 166 11.75 -13.30 -3.29
C GLY A 166 12.85 -13.01 -2.29
N LYS A 167 13.99 -12.51 -2.77
CA LYS A 167 15.11 -12.05 -1.94
C LYS A 167 15.45 -10.61 -2.31
N SER A 168 15.97 -9.86 -1.35
CA SER A 168 16.52 -8.53 -1.64
C SER A 168 17.71 -8.68 -2.61
N SER A 169 17.86 -7.74 -3.54
CA SER A 169 19.00 -7.69 -4.48
C SER A 169 20.32 -7.30 -3.82
N GLN A 170 20.26 -6.74 -2.61
CA GLN A 170 21.41 -6.36 -1.81
C GLN A 170 21.65 -7.37 -0.68
N PRO A 171 22.91 -7.62 -0.28
CA PRO A 171 23.24 -8.37 0.93
C PRO A 171 22.42 -7.87 2.14
N PRO A 172 21.92 -8.75 3.02
CA PRO A 172 22.24 -10.18 3.12
C PRO A 172 21.36 -11.12 2.27
N TYR A 173 20.70 -10.62 1.21
CA TYR A 173 19.82 -11.42 0.33
C TYR A 173 18.69 -12.12 1.10
N ILE A 174 18.05 -11.37 2.00
CA ILE A 174 17.07 -11.90 2.95
C ILE A 174 15.69 -12.04 2.31
N PRO A 175 14.82 -12.94 2.84
CA PRO A 175 13.46 -13.05 2.39
C PRO A 175 12.76 -11.70 2.34
N THR A 176 12.19 -11.39 1.18
CA THR A 176 11.60 -10.08 0.89
C THR A 176 10.24 -10.27 0.24
N MET A 177 9.24 -9.57 0.75
CA MET A 177 7.90 -9.55 0.20
C MET A 177 7.72 -8.27 -0.62
N PHE A 178 7.46 -8.43 -1.92
CA PHE A 178 7.27 -7.38 -2.90
C PHE A 178 5.78 -7.17 -3.14
N HIS A 179 5.35 -5.92 -3.05
CA HIS A 179 3.96 -5.51 -3.13
C HIS A 179 3.78 -4.57 -4.31
N CYS A 180 2.78 -4.85 -5.12
CA CYS A 180 2.30 -3.95 -6.14
C CYS A 180 0.81 -3.71 -5.89
N VAL A 181 0.41 -2.44 -5.78
CA VAL A 181 -0.99 -2.04 -5.70
C VAL A 181 -1.31 -1.22 -6.95
N LYS A 182 -2.32 -1.63 -7.69
CA LYS A 182 -2.80 -0.96 -8.91
C LYS A 182 -4.09 -0.20 -8.62
N PHE A 183 -4.26 0.96 -9.25
CA PHE A 183 -5.44 1.82 -9.12
C PHE A 183 -6.00 2.20 -10.47
N ASP A 184 -7.33 2.19 -10.62
CA ASP A 184 -8.00 2.55 -11.87
C ASP A 184 -9.27 3.38 -11.63
N PRO A 185 -9.48 4.50 -12.34
CA PRO A 185 -8.50 5.23 -13.15
C PRO A 185 -7.22 5.60 -12.36
N PRO A 186 -6.08 5.81 -13.04
CA PRO A 186 -4.84 6.22 -12.40
C PRO A 186 -5.01 7.54 -11.64
N GLY A 187 -4.37 7.63 -10.47
CA GLY A 187 -4.19 8.88 -9.77
C GLY A 187 -2.96 9.64 -10.27
N ASN A 188 -2.57 10.68 -9.54
CA ASN A 188 -1.35 11.45 -9.79
C ASN A 188 -1.24 12.00 -11.21
N VAL A 189 -2.38 12.37 -11.81
CA VAL A 189 -2.41 13.07 -13.10
C VAL A 189 -1.87 14.49 -12.87
N LEU A 190 -0.74 14.80 -13.50
CA LEU A 190 0.06 16.01 -13.26
C LEU A 190 -0.58 17.29 -13.80
N ALA A 191 -1.72 17.68 -13.23
CA ALA A 191 -2.36 18.96 -13.44
C ALA A 191 -3.05 19.44 -12.16
N GLN A 192 -2.95 20.75 -11.90
CA GLN A 192 -3.47 21.38 -10.68
C GLN A 192 -4.94 21.06 -10.42
N GLN A 193 -5.81 21.15 -11.44
CA GLN A 193 -7.24 20.91 -11.26
C GLN A 193 -7.55 19.48 -10.79
N TYR A 194 -6.73 18.50 -11.19
CA TYR A 194 -6.93 17.11 -10.77
C TYR A 194 -6.50 16.91 -9.31
N TYR A 195 -5.39 17.50 -8.89
CA TYR A 195 -4.96 17.41 -7.49
C TYR A 195 -5.96 18.08 -6.54
N LEU A 196 -6.41 19.30 -6.85
CA LEU A 196 -7.37 20.03 -6.02
C LEU A 196 -8.74 19.33 -5.93
N SER A 197 -9.16 18.59 -6.98
CA SER A 197 -10.43 17.84 -6.96
C SER A 197 -10.30 16.45 -6.34
N ASN A 198 -9.12 15.84 -6.37
CA ASN A 198 -8.93 14.45 -5.95
C ASN A 198 -8.28 14.23 -4.60
N VAL A 199 -7.47 15.17 -4.10
CA VAL A 199 -6.73 15.04 -2.83
C VAL A 199 -7.34 16.00 -1.82
N GLN A 200 -8.36 15.53 -1.12
CA GLN A 200 -9.09 16.35 -0.14
C GLN A 200 -8.42 16.30 1.24
N ARG A 201 -8.63 17.33 2.06
CA ARG A 201 -8.23 17.32 3.47
C ARG A 201 -8.95 16.21 4.24
N PRO A 202 -8.38 15.70 5.35
CA PRO A 202 -9.12 14.81 6.23
C PRO A 202 -10.43 15.46 6.72
N THR A 203 -11.53 14.72 6.70
CA THR A 203 -12.77 15.07 7.38
C THR A 203 -12.59 14.75 8.86
N ALA A 204 -12.75 15.76 9.72
CA ALA A 204 -12.69 15.62 11.17
C ALA A 204 -13.68 14.57 11.70
#